data_AF-A0A0M0HRT0-F1
#
_entry.id   AF-A0A0M0HRT0-F1
#
_cell.length_a   1.000
_cell.length_b   1.000
_cell.length_c   1.000
_cell.angle_alpha   90.00
_cell.angle_beta   90.00
_cell.angle_gamma   90.00
#
_symmetry.space_group_name_H-M   'P 1'
#
loop_
_entity.id
_entity.type
_entity.pdbx_description
1 polymer ?
#
loop_
_entity_poly.entity_id
_entity_poly.type
_entity_poly.pdbx_seq_one_letter_code
_entity_poly.pdbx_strand_id
1 'polypeptide(L)'
;MDEHNKSNKKLTLRLLMATVAMFGFGFALVPLYDVMCDTLGINGKTNTESALQPQGMVPDESRVIKVEFMAHPNQDMPWSFEPKQTLMDVHPGQVIQTAYVAKNLANHRIVGQAVPSVSPGLGASYFNKIECFCFNKQPLAGQEQAEMPLIFYIEPDIPESIHTLTLSYTLYDITQQSAEPEEVAALVVNDSIQGALQ
;
A
#
# COMPACT_ATOMS: atom_id res chain seq x y z
N MET A 1 28.39 49.41 32.48
CA MET A 1 27.54 49.07 31.31
C MET A 1 27.16 47.58 31.39
N ASP A 2 26.69 47.09 32.54
CA ASP A 2 26.78 45.65 32.86
C ASP A 2 25.43 44.98 33.20
N GLU A 3 24.37 45.77 33.43
CA GLU A 3 23.04 45.23 33.78
C GLU A 3 22.28 44.65 32.57
N HIS A 4 22.42 45.23 31.37
CA HIS A 4 21.71 44.76 30.17
C HIS A 4 22.19 43.38 29.67
N ASN A 5 23.46 43.04 29.86
CA ASN A 5 24.05 41.80 29.33
C ASN A 5 23.60 40.56 30.12
N LYS A 6 23.31 40.69 31.43
CA LYS A 6 22.83 39.60 32.28
C LYS A 6 21.36 39.22 31.99
N SER A 7 20.51 40.22 31.72
CA SER A 7 19.10 40.01 31.38
C SER A 7 18.94 39.36 30.00
N ASN A 8 19.71 39.85 29.01
CA ASN A 8 19.69 39.29 27.66
C ASN A 8 20.19 37.85 27.64
N LYS A 9 21.28 37.50 28.36
CA LYS A 9 21.75 36.11 28.46
C LYS A 9 20.70 35.16 29.07
N LYS A 10 19.95 35.62 30.08
CA LYS A 10 18.87 34.84 30.70
C LYS A 10 17.68 34.65 29.75
N LEU A 11 17.36 35.68 28.95
CA LEU A 11 16.33 35.61 27.92
C LEU A 11 16.75 34.67 26.78
N THR A 12 17.98 34.78 26.28
CA THR A 12 18.52 33.89 25.24
C THR A 12 18.56 32.44 25.71
N LEU A 13 18.96 32.17 26.97
CA LEU A 13 18.95 30.83 27.53
C LEU A 13 17.52 30.25 27.63
N ARG A 14 16.53 31.07 28.01
CA ARG A 14 15.12 30.66 28.05
C ARG A 14 14.57 30.35 26.66
N LEU A 15 14.88 31.19 25.68
CA LEU A 15 14.46 30.96 24.29
C LEU A 15 15.10 29.69 23.73
N LEU A 16 16.39 29.47 23.97
CA LEU A 16 17.08 28.26 23.52
C LEU A 16 16.52 26.99 24.17
N MET A 17 16.22 27.02 25.47
CA MET A 17 15.57 25.92 26.18
C MET A 17 14.16 25.66 25.62
N ALA A 18 13.39 26.71 25.32
CA ALA A 18 12.06 26.59 24.72
C ALA A 18 12.11 25.97 23.32
N THR A 19 13.09 26.35 22.49
CA THR A 19 13.30 25.75 21.17
C THR A 19 13.62 24.26 21.28
N VAL A 20 14.57 23.88 22.15
CA VAL A 20 14.92 22.45 22.36
C VAL A 20 13.73 21.66 22.87
N ALA A 21 12.93 22.23 23.78
CA ALA A 21 11.71 21.59 24.27
C ALA A 21 10.66 21.39 23.15
N MET A 22 10.50 22.36 22.25
CA MET A 22 9.55 22.25 21.13
C MET A 22 9.95 21.14 20.14
N PHE A 23 11.24 21.03 19.81
CA PHE A 23 11.74 19.94 18.96
C PHE A 23 11.70 18.58 19.68
N GLY A 24 12.02 18.54 20.96
CA GLY A 24 11.93 17.32 21.78
C GLY A 24 10.48 16.80 21.85
N PHE A 25 9.50 17.69 21.99
CA PHE A 25 8.09 17.32 21.95
C PHE A 25 7.65 16.78 20.60
N GLY A 26 8.11 17.38 19.50
CA GLY A 26 7.85 16.88 18.14
C GLY A 26 8.39 15.46 17.91
N PHE A 27 9.60 15.16 18.39
CA PHE A 27 10.18 13.82 18.31
C PHE A 27 9.48 12.81 19.23
N ALA A 28 9.03 13.24 20.41
CA ALA A 28 8.31 12.39 21.35
C ALA A 28 6.87 12.07 20.91
N LEU A 29 6.28 12.90 20.03
CA LEU A 29 4.95 12.66 19.47
C LEU A 29 4.92 11.38 18.62
N VAL A 30 5.96 11.06 17.87
CA VAL A 30 6.02 9.86 17.02
C VAL A 30 5.79 8.56 17.83
N PRO A 31 6.60 8.23 18.85
CA PRO A 31 6.38 7.02 19.66
C PRO A 31 5.11 7.10 20.51
N LEU A 32 4.66 8.30 20.89
CA LEU A 32 3.37 8.46 21.58
C LEU A 32 2.19 8.12 20.67
N TYR A 33 2.24 8.53 19.39
CA TYR A 33 1.26 8.12 18.39
C TYR A 33 1.29 6.61 18.19
N ASP A 34 2.46 5.99 18.11
CA ASP A 34 2.58 4.54 17.94
C ASP A 34 1.93 3.79 19.12
N VAL A 35 2.24 4.17 20.36
CA VAL A 35 1.63 3.56 21.57
C VAL A 35 0.11 3.79 21.61
N MET A 36 -0.36 4.98 21.24
CA MET A 36 -1.81 5.24 21.15
C MET A 36 -2.48 4.43 20.04
N CYS A 37 -1.82 4.26 18.89
CA CYS A 37 -2.34 3.45 17.79
C CYS A 37 -2.39 1.96 18.16
N ASP A 38 -1.41 1.45 18.93
CA ASP A 38 -1.37 0.06 19.41
C ASP A 38 -2.42 -0.19 20.50
N THR A 39 -2.57 0.75 21.44
CA THR A 39 -3.55 0.64 22.54
C THR A 39 -5.00 0.81 22.07
N LEU A 40 -5.24 1.62 21.04
CA LEU A 40 -6.58 1.84 20.47
C LEU A 40 -6.90 0.89 19.30
N GLY A 41 -5.92 0.13 18.80
CA GLY A 41 -6.11 -0.83 17.71
C GLY A 41 -6.48 -0.20 16.36
N ILE A 42 -6.21 1.09 16.16
CA ILE A 42 -6.61 1.86 14.95
C ILE A 42 -5.53 1.79 13.87
N ASN A 43 -4.42 1.08 14.11
CA ASN A 43 -3.35 0.92 13.13
C ASN A 43 -3.73 -0.15 12.09
N GLY A 44 -4.68 0.18 11.22
CA GLY A 44 -5.04 -0.61 10.03
C GLY A 44 -3.94 -0.68 8.96
N LYS A 45 -2.67 -0.63 9.35
CA LYS A 45 -1.54 -0.87 8.45
C LYS A 45 -1.49 -2.36 8.17
N THR A 46 -1.85 -2.77 6.95
CA THR A 46 -1.57 -4.14 6.49
C THR A 46 -0.06 -4.36 6.56
N ASN A 47 0.38 -5.54 7.02
CA ASN A 47 1.79 -5.93 7.00
C ASN A 47 2.37 -5.67 5.61
N THR A 48 3.42 -4.83 5.55
CA THR A 48 4.15 -4.52 4.31
C THR A 48 4.99 -5.72 3.84
N GLU A 49 5.20 -6.69 4.73
CA GLU A 49 5.91 -7.95 4.49
C GLU A 49 4.91 -9.06 4.16
N SER A 50 5.22 -9.89 3.17
CA SER A 50 4.40 -11.06 2.83
C SER A 50 4.41 -12.06 3.99
N ALA A 51 3.23 -12.51 4.43
CA ALA A 51 3.13 -13.46 5.53
C ALA A 51 3.64 -14.85 5.09
N LEU A 52 4.55 -15.44 5.86
CA LEU A 52 4.95 -16.84 5.65
C LEU A 52 3.75 -17.75 5.90
N GLN A 53 3.51 -18.69 4.99
CA GLN A 53 2.43 -19.68 5.07
C GLN A 53 2.40 -20.34 6.48
N PRO A 54 1.34 -20.17 7.28
CA PRO A 54 1.30 -20.73 8.63
C PRO A 54 1.21 -22.25 8.57
N GLN A 55 2.27 -22.95 8.99
CA GLN A 55 2.23 -24.40 9.15
C GLN A 55 1.43 -24.74 10.41
N GLY A 56 0.26 -25.38 10.25
CA GLY A 56 -0.54 -25.91 11.36
C GLY A 56 -1.75 -25.08 11.81
N MET A 57 -2.16 -24.07 11.04
CA MET A 57 -3.41 -23.35 11.30
C MET A 57 -4.61 -24.22 10.88
N VAL A 58 -5.51 -24.51 11.82
CA VAL A 58 -6.76 -25.23 11.55
C VAL A 58 -7.85 -24.20 11.24
N PRO A 59 -8.53 -24.28 10.08
CA PRO A 59 -9.62 -23.37 9.77
C PRO A 59 -10.78 -23.49 10.77
N ASP A 60 -11.35 -22.36 11.15
CA ASP A 60 -12.59 -22.30 11.93
C ASP A 60 -13.80 -22.45 10.99
N GLU A 61 -14.26 -23.68 10.80
CA GLU A 61 -15.42 -23.99 9.94
C GLU A 61 -16.76 -23.49 10.51
N SER A 62 -16.81 -23.08 11.79
CA SER A 62 -18.05 -22.61 12.42
C SER A 62 -18.43 -21.19 11.99
N ARG A 63 -17.45 -20.44 11.50
CA ARG A 63 -17.59 -19.02 11.17
C ARG A 63 -17.33 -18.77 9.70
N VAL A 64 -18.20 -17.98 9.08
CA VAL A 64 -18.07 -17.53 7.70
C VAL A 64 -17.81 -16.02 7.68
N ILE A 65 -16.81 -15.60 6.92
CA ILE A 65 -16.52 -14.21 6.60
C ILE A 65 -16.70 -14.01 5.11
N LYS A 66 -17.40 -12.94 4.74
CA LYS A 66 -17.60 -12.55 3.35
C LYS A 66 -16.44 -11.66 2.92
N VAL A 67 -15.72 -12.05 1.88
CA VAL A 67 -14.67 -11.25 1.27
C VAL A 67 -15.17 -10.70 -0.06
N GLU A 68 -15.19 -9.38 -0.18
CA GLU A 68 -15.49 -8.66 -1.40
C GLU A 68 -14.20 -8.19 -2.06
N PHE A 69 -14.07 -8.44 -3.35
CA PHE A 69 -12.91 -8.04 -4.14
C PHE A 69 -13.29 -6.89 -5.07
N MET A 70 -12.59 -5.78 -4.94
CA MET A 70 -12.77 -4.59 -5.76
C MET A 70 -11.48 -4.23 -6.50
N ALA A 71 -11.66 -3.66 -7.69
CA ALA A 71 -10.58 -3.14 -8.52
C ALA A 71 -10.97 -1.75 -9.02
N HIS A 72 -10.08 -0.78 -8.81
CA HIS A 72 -10.25 0.60 -9.25
C HIS A 72 -9.07 0.98 -10.16
N PRO A 73 -9.22 0.85 -11.48
CA PRO A 73 -8.27 1.46 -12.40
C PRO A 73 -8.34 2.99 -12.26
N ASN A 74 -7.19 3.66 -12.14
CA ASN A 74 -7.16 5.11 -12.19
C ASN A 74 -7.55 5.59 -13.61
N GLN A 75 -8.17 6.76 -13.73
CA GLN A 75 -8.73 7.26 -15.01
C GLN A 75 -7.67 7.38 -16.12
N ASP A 76 -6.42 7.64 -15.75
CA ASP A 76 -5.30 7.80 -16.68
C ASP A 76 -4.65 6.47 -17.09
N MET A 77 -5.12 5.34 -16.56
CA MET A 77 -4.52 4.03 -16.79
C MET A 77 -5.34 3.20 -17.79
N PRO A 78 -4.83 2.94 -19.02
CA PRO A 78 -5.56 2.23 -20.06
C PRO A 78 -5.52 0.71 -19.85
N TRP A 79 -5.71 0.22 -18.63
CA TRP A 79 -5.81 -1.20 -18.31
C TRP A 79 -7.24 -1.56 -17.93
N SER A 80 -7.70 -2.70 -18.41
CA SER A 80 -8.81 -3.42 -17.77
C SER A 80 -8.22 -4.21 -16.61
N PHE A 81 -8.79 -4.06 -15.41
CA PHE A 81 -8.33 -4.74 -14.20
C PHE A 81 -9.53 -5.14 -13.36
N GLU A 82 -9.76 -6.45 -13.24
CA GLU A 82 -10.96 -6.99 -12.60
C GLU A 82 -10.62 -8.24 -11.77
N PRO A 83 -11.30 -8.46 -10.64
CA PRO A 83 -11.16 -9.70 -9.88
C PRO A 83 -11.82 -10.87 -10.61
N LYS A 84 -11.24 -12.06 -10.51
CA LYS A 84 -11.84 -13.29 -11.07
C LYS A 84 -13.16 -13.65 -10.40
N GLN A 85 -13.31 -13.27 -9.12
CA GLN A 85 -14.53 -13.41 -8.33
C GLN A 85 -14.71 -12.15 -7.49
N THR A 86 -15.90 -11.55 -7.53
CA THR A 86 -16.20 -10.32 -6.77
C THR A 86 -16.53 -10.59 -5.31
N LEU A 87 -17.01 -11.79 -4.99
CA LEU A 87 -17.42 -12.17 -3.65
C LEU A 87 -17.02 -13.61 -3.36
N MET A 88 -16.53 -13.87 -2.15
CA MET A 88 -16.21 -15.20 -1.67
C MET A 88 -16.55 -15.34 -0.19
N ASP A 89 -17.16 -16.46 0.18
CA ASP A 89 -17.34 -16.84 1.58
C ASP A 89 -16.12 -17.68 2.01
N VAL A 90 -15.47 -17.29 3.10
CA VAL A 90 -14.23 -17.90 3.58
C VAL A 90 -14.29 -18.18 5.08
N HIS A 91 -13.53 -19.17 5.52
CA HIS A 91 -13.39 -19.48 6.93
C HIS A 91 -12.10 -18.86 7.50
N PRO A 92 -12.11 -18.27 8.70
CA PRO A 92 -10.87 -17.84 9.36
C PRO A 92 -9.88 -19.00 9.47
N GLY A 93 -8.61 -18.75 9.21
CA GLY A 93 -7.53 -19.74 9.13
C GLY A 93 -7.48 -20.56 7.83
N GLN A 94 -8.47 -20.42 6.95
CA GLN A 94 -8.45 -21.04 5.63
C GLN A 94 -7.55 -20.23 4.68
N VAL A 95 -6.65 -20.95 4.00
CA VAL A 95 -5.82 -20.39 2.94
C VAL A 95 -6.63 -20.38 1.65
N ILE A 96 -6.71 -19.22 1.03
CA ILE A 96 -7.48 -18.96 -0.17
C ILE A 96 -6.54 -18.55 -1.29
N GLN A 97 -6.77 -19.10 -2.47
CA GLN A 97 -6.11 -18.71 -3.70
C GLN A 97 -7.15 -18.21 -4.70
N THR A 98 -6.96 -16.99 -5.17
CA THR A 98 -7.75 -16.38 -6.24
C THR A 98 -6.82 -15.59 -7.17
N ALA A 99 -7.37 -14.87 -8.13
CA ALA A 99 -6.60 -14.03 -9.02
C ALA A 99 -7.37 -12.78 -9.44
N TYR A 100 -6.63 -11.77 -9.86
CA TYR A 100 -7.13 -10.67 -10.67
C TYR A 100 -6.64 -10.83 -12.11
N VAL A 101 -7.40 -10.31 -13.06
CA VAL A 101 -7.01 -10.29 -14.48
C VAL A 101 -6.73 -8.85 -14.86
N ALA A 102 -5.52 -8.58 -15.38
CA ALA A 102 -5.19 -7.31 -16.02
C ALA A 102 -4.99 -7.50 -17.51
N LYS A 103 -5.45 -6.53 -18.29
CA LYS A 103 -5.16 -6.41 -19.70
C LYS A 103 -4.76 -4.99 -20.04
N ASN A 104 -3.60 -4.84 -20.67
CA ASN A 104 -3.17 -3.56 -21.22
C ASN A 104 -3.94 -3.30 -22.52
N LEU A 105 -4.77 -2.26 -22.55
CA LEU A 105 -5.56 -1.89 -23.72
C LEU A 105 -4.80 -0.94 -24.67
N ALA A 106 -3.63 -0.45 -24.25
CA ALA A 106 -2.77 0.37 -25.09
C ALA A 106 -1.93 -0.48 -26.06
N ASN A 107 -1.32 0.19 -27.04
CA ASN A 107 -0.42 -0.44 -28.02
C ASN A 107 1.06 -0.34 -27.64
N HIS A 108 1.37 0.14 -26.44
CA HIS A 108 2.72 0.27 -25.92
C HIS A 108 2.82 -0.38 -24.54
N ARG A 109 4.06 -0.68 -24.12
CA ARG A 109 4.36 -1.25 -22.82
C ARG A 109 4.03 -0.24 -21.72
N ILE A 110 3.31 -0.69 -20.69
CA ILE A 110 2.99 0.10 -19.50
C ILE A 110 3.42 -0.69 -18.28
N VAL A 111 3.93 -0.01 -17.26
CA VAL A 111 4.27 -0.61 -15.98
C VAL A 111 3.25 -0.16 -14.94
N GLY A 112 2.43 -1.12 -14.49
CA GLY A 112 1.42 -0.89 -13.46
C GLY A 112 1.92 -1.21 -12.06
N GLN A 113 1.35 -0.55 -11.07
CA GLN A 113 1.46 -0.92 -9.66
C GLN A 113 0.09 -0.89 -8.99
N ALA A 114 -0.28 -1.98 -8.31
CA ALA A 114 -1.56 -2.10 -7.63
C ALA A 114 -1.40 -1.86 -6.12
N VAL A 115 -1.95 -0.76 -5.61
CA VAL A 115 -1.89 -0.42 -4.18
C VAL A 115 -3.11 -1.02 -3.46
N PRO A 116 -2.92 -1.93 -2.49
CA PRO A 116 -4.04 -2.52 -1.75
C PRO A 116 -4.61 -1.60 -0.67
N SER A 117 -5.89 -1.83 -0.35
CA SER A 117 -6.57 -1.36 0.86
C SER A 117 -7.58 -2.40 1.35
N VAL A 118 -7.75 -2.53 2.67
CA VAL A 118 -8.73 -3.44 3.29
C VAL A 118 -9.69 -2.65 4.19
N SER A 119 -10.98 -2.93 4.07
CA SER A 119 -12.04 -2.30 4.87
C SER A 119 -12.92 -3.35 5.55
N PRO A 120 -13.44 -3.11 6.76
CA PRO A 120 -13.11 -1.99 7.64
C PRO A 120 -11.67 -2.04 8.14
N GLY A 121 -11.09 -0.90 8.53
CA GLY A 121 -9.69 -0.81 8.95
C GLY A 121 -9.34 -1.72 10.14
N LEU A 122 -10.29 -1.98 11.04
CA LEU A 122 -10.14 -2.94 12.15
C LEU A 122 -9.92 -4.38 11.67
N GLY A 123 -10.42 -4.74 10.48
CA GLY A 123 -10.23 -6.04 9.87
C GLY A 123 -8.95 -6.17 9.06
N ALA A 124 -8.31 -5.04 8.73
CA ALA A 124 -7.12 -5.02 7.87
C ALA A 124 -5.91 -5.72 8.50
N SER A 125 -5.77 -5.65 9.83
CA SER A 125 -4.68 -6.32 10.57
C SER A 125 -4.80 -7.84 10.57
N TYR A 126 -6.00 -8.38 10.34
CA TYR A 126 -6.27 -9.82 10.33
C TYR A 126 -6.23 -10.40 8.90
N PHE A 127 -6.15 -9.55 7.87
CA PHE A 127 -6.10 -9.98 6.48
C PHE A 127 -4.65 -10.12 6.04
N ASN A 128 -4.13 -11.34 6.02
CA ASN A 128 -2.73 -11.62 5.70
C ASN A 128 -2.58 -12.10 4.25
N LYS A 129 -1.70 -11.43 3.50
CA LYS A 129 -1.38 -11.75 2.11
C LYS A 129 -0.07 -12.53 2.07
N ILE A 130 -0.12 -13.74 1.52
CA ILE A 130 1.02 -14.65 1.43
C ILE A 130 1.82 -14.38 0.16
N GLU A 131 1.14 -14.12 -0.96
CA GLU A 131 1.77 -13.70 -2.22
C GLU A 131 1.02 -12.49 -2.78
N CYS A 132 1.71 -11.35 -2.94
CA CYS A 132 1.13 -10.13 -3.51
C CYS A 132 1.93 -9.70 -4.74
N PHE A 133 1.32 -9.82 -5.92
CA PHE A 133 1.75 -9.14 -7.14
C PHE A 133 1.77 -7.61 -6.99
N CYS A 134 0.99 -7.12 -6.04
CA CYS A 134 0.61 -5.74 -5.78
C CYS A 134 1.79 -4.82 -5.47
N PHE A 135 2.81 -5.33 -4.79
CA PHE A 135 3.99 -4.56 -4.43
C PHE A 135 5.05 -4.52 -5.53
N ASN A 136 4.92 -5.38 -6.53
CA ASN A 136 5.87 -5.47 -7.61
C ASN A 136 5.47 -4.53 -8.75
N LYS A 137 6.46 -3.99 -9.46
CA LYS A 137 6.27 -3.24 -10.70
C LYS A 137 5.98 -4.22 -11.81
N GLN A 138 4.87 -4.02 -12.53
CA GLN A 138 4.33 -5.08 -13.37
C GLN A 138 4.25 -4.60 -14.81
N PRO A 139 5.26 -4.93 -15.62
CA PRO A 139 5.28 -4.55 -17.02
C PRO A 139 4.32 -5.45 -17.81
N LEU A 140 3.38 -4.85 -18.51
CA LEU A 140 2.57 -5.53 -19.53
C LEU A 140 2.85 -4.88 -20.89
N ALA A 141 3.16 -5.69 -21.90
CA ALA A 141 3.25 -5.23 -23.27
C ALA A 141 1.88 -4.74 -23.77
N GLY A 142 1.87 -4.02 -24.89
CA GLY A 142 0.62 -3.57 -25.50
C GLY A 142 -0.27 -4.75 -25.88
N GLN A 143 -1.57 -4.64 -25.61
CA GLN A 143 -2.58 -5.70 -25.83
C GLN A 143 -2.37 -6.99 -25.03
N GLU A 144 -1.36 -7.05 -24.15
CA GLU A 144 -1.07 -8.23 -23.33
C GLU A 144 -2.04 -8.35 -22.16
N GLN A 145 -2.32 -9.59 -21.77
CA GLN A 145 -3.13 -9.94 -20.61
C GLN A 145 -2.32 -10.81 -19.65
N ALA A 146 -2.46 -10.53 -18.35
CA ALA A 146 -1.81 -11.28 -17.28
C ALA A 146 -2.82 -11.65 -16.20
N GLU A 147 -2.69 -12.87 -15.67
CA GLU A 147 -3.38 -13.32 -14.46
C GLU A 147 -2.47 -13.08 -13.25
N MET A 148 -2.97 -12.32 -12.29
CA MET A 148 -2.25 -11.91 -11.09
C MET A 148 -2.75 -12.73 -9.90
N PRO A 149 -2.01 -13.76 -9.48
CA PRO A 149 -2.42 -14.58 -8.36
C PRO A 149 -2.43 -13.77 -7.05
N LEU A 150 -3.41 -14.08 -6.21
CA LEU A 150 -3.55 -13.56 -4.86
C LEU A 150 -3.76 -14.76 -3.93
N ILE A 151 -2.83 -14.94 -3.00
CA ILE A 151 -2.96 -15.93 -1.93
C ILE A 151 -3.07 -15.18 -0.61
N PHE A 152 -4.13 -15.47 0.16
CA PHE A 152 -4.38 -14.83 1.43
C PHE A 152 -5.05 -15.78 2.42
N TYR A 153 -5.08 -15.36 3.68
CA TYR A 153 -5.89 -15.97 4.72
C TYR A 153 -6.34 -14.90 5.71
N ILE A 154 -7.36 -15.21 6.50
CA ILE A 154 -7.82 -14.35 7.60
C ILE A 154 -7.42 -15.00 8.91
N GLU A 155 -6.86 -14.25 9.85
CA GLU A 155 -6.50 -14.80 11.16
C GLU A 155 -7.74 -15.27 11.95
N PRO A 156 -7.66 -16.41 12.68
CA PRO A 156 -8.78 -16.95 13.45
C PRO A 156 -9.31 -16.03 14.57
N ASP A 157 -8.46 -15.14 15.10
CA ASP A 157 -8.78 -14.24 16.21
C ASP A 157 -9.47 -12.94 15.79
N ILE A 158 -9.84 -12.80 14.52
CA ILE A 158 -10.59 -11.65 14.02
C ILE A 158 -11.86 -11.39 14.85
N PRO A 159 -12.18 -10.15 15.25
CA PRO A 159 -13.33 -9.86 16.12
C PRO A 159 -14.65 -10.36 15.54
N GLU A 160 -15.52 -10.94 16.37
CA GLU A 160 -16.83 -11.48 15.95
C GLU A 160 -17.74 -10.45 15.26
N SER A 161 -17.55 -9.15 15.54
CA SER A 161 -18.31 -8.06 14.93
C SER A 161 -18.01 -7.86 13.44
N ILE A 162 -16.93 -8.44 12.92
CA ILE A 162 -16.53 -8.34 11.52
C ILE A 162 -17.02 -9.57 10.76
N HIS A 163 -18.00 -9.35 9.89
CA HIS A 163 -18.59 -10.39 9.03
C HIS A 163 -18.21 -10.21 7.55
N THR A 164 -17.79 -9.01 7.16
CA THR A 164 -17.44 -8.67 5.79
C THR A 164 -16.12 -7.92 5.76
N LEU A 165 -15.24 -8.33 4.85
CA LEU A 165 -14.01 -7.63 4.50
C LEU A 165 -14.04 -7.28 3.02
N THR A 166 -13.63 -6.07 2.68
CA THR A 166 -13.48 -5.65 1.29
C THR A 166 -12.00 -5.43 1.01
N LEU A 167 -11.43 -6.21 0.09
CA LEU A 167 -10.10 -6.00 -0.47
C LEU A 167 -10.23 -5.18 -1.74
N SER A 168 -9.75 -3.94 -1.71
CA SER A 168 -9.75 -3.04 -2.84
C SER A 168 -8.33 -2.80 -3.33
N TYR A 169 -8.15 -2.81 -4.65
CA TYR A 169 -6.90 -2.41 -5.29
C TYR A 169 -7.11 -1.17 -6.14
N THR A 170 -6.24 -0.17 -5.96
CA THR A 170 -6.13 0.97 -6.86
C THR A 170 -4.91 0.80 -7.74
N LEU A 171 -5.09 0.91 -9.05
CA LEU A 171 -4.02 0.68 -10.03
C LEU A 171 -3.45 2.01 -10.54
N TYR A 172 -2.12 2.12 -10.51
CA TYR A 172 -1.39 3.30 -10.96
C TYR A 172 -0.43 2.97 -12.10
N ASP A 173 -0.34 3.86 -13.08
CA ASP A 173 0.70 3.85 -14.10
C ASP A 173 1.97 4.47 -13.51
N ILE A 174 3.03 3.67 -13.42
CA ILE A 174 4.34 4.07 -12.93
C ILE A 174 5.41 3.94 -14.02
N THR A 175 5.03 3.89 -15.29
CA THR A 175 5.93 3.69 -16.43
C THR A 175 7.09 4.68 -16.39
N GLN A 176 6.79 5.97 -16.17
CA GLN A 176 7.79 7.06 -16.07
C GLN A 176 8.76 6.90 -14.89
N GLN A 177 8.32 6.30 -13.77
CA GLN A 177 9.15 6.05 -12.58
C GLN A 177 9.89 4.69 -12.64
N SER A 178 9.51 3.85 -13.59
CA SER A 178 10.07 2.51 -13.79
C SER A 178 11.05 2.42 -14.96
N ALA A 179 11.14 3.47 -15.79
CA ALA A 179 12.11 3.55 -16.87
C ALA A 179 13.53 3.51 -16.29
N GLU A 180 14.21 2.38 -16.48
CA GLU A 180 15.66 2.31 -16.27
C GLU A 180 16.34 3.30 -17.25
N PRO A 181 17.50 3.89 -16.89
CA PRO A 181 18.12 4.99 -17.63
C PRO A 181 18.34 4.74 -19.13
N GLU A 182 18.36 3.48 -19.56
CA GLU A 182 18.59 3.06 -20.94
C GLU A 182 17.38 3.28 -21.87
N GLU A 183 16.14 3.20 -21.36
CA GLU A 183 14.91 3.36 -22.16
C GLU A 183 14.53 4.85 -22.33
N VAL A 184 14.85 5.69 -21.34
CA VAL A 184 14.68 7.15 -21.39
C VAL A 184 15.58 7.78 -22.47
N ALA A 185 16.81 7.26 -22.63
CA ALA A 185 17.73 7.73 -23.66
C ALA A 185 17.19 7.47 -25.09
N ALA A 186 16.55 6.32 -25.32
CA ALA A 186 15.97 6.00 -26.63
C ALA A 186 14.74 6.87 -26.96
N LEU A 187 13.91 7.18 -25.96
CA LEU A 187 12.74 8.07 -26.12
C LEU A 187 13.15 9.53 -26.40
N VAL A 188 14.17 10.05 -25.69
CA VAL A 188 14.67 11.43 -25.90
C VAL A 188 15.37 11.58 -27.26
N VAL A 189 16.08 10.55 -27.74
CA VAL A 189 16.71 10.58 -29.07
C VAL A 189 15.65 10.66 -30.18
N ASN A 190 14.53 9.95 -30.04
CA ASN A 190 13.49 9.94 -31.06
C ASN A 190 12.77 11.30 -31.17
N ASP A 191 12.53 11.96 -30.04
CA ASP A 191 11.92 13.30 -29.99
C ASP A 191 12.87 14.39 -30.51
N SER A 192 14.18 14.24 -30.25
CA SER A 192 15.23 15.15 -30.76
C SER A 192 15.43 15.06 -32.28
N ILE A 193 15.20 13.90 -32.90
CA ILE A 193 15.31 13.72 -34.36
C ILE A 193 14.11 14.35 -35.08
N GLN A 194 12.91 14.32 -34.50
CA GLN A 194 11.72 14.95 -35.08
C GLN A 194 11.75 16.48 -35.00
N GLY A 195 12.40 17.05 -33.98
CA GLY A 195 12.63 18.50 -33.88
C GLY A 195 13.72 19.07 -34.80
N ALA A 196 14.57 18.24 -35.40
CA ALA A 196 15.68 18.66 -36.25
C ALA A 196 15.38 18.64 -37.77
N LEU A 197 14.17 18.22 -38.16
CA LEU A 197 13.70 18.14 -39.55
C LEU A 197 12.63 19.21 -39.90
N GLN A 198 12.48 20.24 -39.08
CA GLN A 198 11.74 21.47 -39.42
C GLN A 198 12.66 22.67 -39.52
#